data_AF-A0A7C1SLL7-F1
#
_entry.id   AF-A0A7C1SLL7-F1
#
_cell.length_a   1.000
_cell.length_b   1.000
_cell.length_c   1.000
_cell.angle_alpha   90.00
_cell.angle_beta   90.00
_cell.angle_gamma   90.00
#
_symmetry.space_group_name_H-M   'P 1'
#
loop_
_entity.id
_entity.type
_entity.pdbx_description
1 polymer ?
#
loop_
_entity_poly.entity_id
_entity_poly.type
_entity_poly.pdbx_seq_one_letter_code
_entity_poly.pdbx_strand_id
1 'polypeptide(L)' 'MMFSVRQKREIADKVQQVLRETKHPELPKGEIKFTLHVTGAEDWSWADIRNNGAVLSPGMNPHNELQDKRP' A
#
# COMPACT_ATOMS: atom_id res chain seq x y z
N MET A 1 -1.13 -13.11 -3.73
CA MET A 1 -1.92 -12.04 -3.05
C MET A 1 -2.33 -10.99 -4.08
N MET A 2 -3.41 -10.25 -3.84
CA MET A 2 -4.12 -9.41 -4.84
C MET A 2 -3.28 -8.29 -5.49
N PHE A 3 -2.23 -7.81 -4.84
CA PHE A 3 -1.31 -6.79 -5.37
C PHE A 3 0.16 -7.16 -5.13
N SER A 4 1.02 -6.88 -6.13
CA SER A 4 2.48 -6.96 -5.98
C SER A 4 3.02 -5.82 -5.11
N VAL A 5 4.26 -5.94 -4.64
CA VAL A 5 4.91 -4.89 -3.84
C VAL A 5 4.98 -3.56 -4.61
N ARG A 6 5.24 -3.61 -5.93
CA ARG A 6 5.24 -2.43 -6.80
C ARG A 6 3.86 -1.77 -6.85
N GLN A 7 2.80 -2.55 -7.04
CA GLN A 7 1.43 -2.04 -7.07
C GLN A 7 1.03 -1.42 -5.72
N LYS A 8 1.41 -2.05 -4.59
CA LYS A 8 1.15 -1.49 -3.26
C LYS A 8 1.83 -0.14 -3.05
N ARG A 9 3.09 0.03 -3.50
CA ARG A 9 3.80 1.31 -3.42
C ARG A 9 3.13 2.40 -4.26
N GLU A 10 2.75 2.07 -5.50
CA GLU A 10 2.08 3.02 -6.39
C GLU A 10 0.72 3.46 -5.84
N ILE A 11 -0.06 2.52 -5.29
CA ILE A 11 -1.33 2.84 -4.62
C ILE A 11 -1.07 3.74 -3.41
N ALA A 12 -0.06 3.43 -2.60
CA ALA A 12 0.27 4.23 -1.42
C ALA A 12 0.65 5.68 -1.78
N ASP A 13 1.44 5.88 -2.83
CA ASP A 13 1.84 7.22 -3.31
C ASP A 13 0.62 8.02 -3.80
N LYS A 14 -0.25 7.38 -4.60
CA LYS A 14 -1.48 8.05 -5.07
C LYS A 14 -2.43 8.41 -3.94
N VAL A 15 -2.59 7.53 -2.94
CA VAL A 15 -3.40 7.82 -1.75
C VAL A 15 -2.83 9.01 -0.98
N GLN A 16 -1.50 9.07 -0.79
CA GLN A 16 -0.88 10.23 -0.17
C GLN A 16 -1.12 11.53 -0.95
N GLN A 17 -1.00 11.47 -2.28
CA GLN A 17 -1.25 12.63 -3.13
C GLN A 17 -2.69 13.13 -2.98
N VAL A 18 -3.69 12.23 -3.08
CA VAL A 18 -5.11 12.60 -2.92
C VAL A 18 -5.37 13.21 -1.55
N LEU A 19 -4.81 12.62 -0.48
CA LEU A 19 -4.95 13.18 0.86
C LEU A 19 -4.31 14.57 0.95
N ARG A 20 -3.14 14.78 0.34
CA ARG A 20 -2.46 16.09 0.29
C ARG A 20 -3.26 17.14 -0.47
N GLU A 21 -3.90 16.77 -1.56
CA GLU A 21 -4.69 17.68 -2.40
C GLU A 21 -5.89 18.27 -1.66
N THR A 22 -6.40 17.59 -0.63
CA THR A 22 -7.45 18.14 0.25
C THR A 22 -7.03 19.42 0.98
N LYS A 23 -5.71 19.66 1.12
CA LYS A 23 -5.12 20.77 1.90
C LYS A 23 -5.68 20.87 3.32
N HIS A 24 -6.13 19.75 3.88
CA HIS A 24 -6.76 19.74 5.20
C HIS A 24 -5.72 20.15 6.28
N PRO A 25 -6.01 21.17 7.12
CA PRO A 25 -5.04 21.74 8.04
C PRO A 25 -4.56 20.77 9.13
N GLU A 26 -5.32 19.70 9.40
CA GLU A 26 -4.94 18.67 10.37
C GLU A 26 -4.02 17.59 9.80
N LEU A 27 -3.74 17.61 8.48
CA LEU A 27 -2.82 16.66 7.89
C LEU A 27 -1.37 16.94 8.33
N PRO A 28 -0.59 15.89 8.64
CA PRO A 28 0.79 16.06 9.05
C PRO A 28 1.61 16.67 7.91
N LYS A 29 2.55 17.56 8.22
CA LYS A 29 3.48 18.14 7.21
C LYS A 29 4.40 17.08 6.60
N GLY A 30 4.65 15.98 7.31
CA GLY A 30 5.41 14.81 6.84
C GLY A 30 4.51 13.66 6.41
N GLU A 31 5.03 12.44 6.39
CA GLU A 31 4.32 11.30 5.83
C GLU A 31 2.93 11.04 6.45
N ILE A 32 1.91 10.92 5.61
CA ILE A 32 0.54 10.63 6.06
C ILE A 32 0.44 9.13 6.34
N LYS A 33 0.11 8.78 7.59
CA LYS A 33 -0.14 7.39 8.00
C LYS A 33 -1.57 6.99 7.66
N PHE A 34 -1.73 5.87 6.97
CA PHE A 34 -3.02 5.30 6.65
C PHE A 34 -2.91 3.78 6.54
N THR A 35 -4.04 3.10 6.70
CA THR A 35 -4.21 1.69 6.34
C THR A 35 -5.41 1.59 5.43
N LEU A 36 -5.19 1.09 4.22
CA LEU A 36 -6.21 0.83 3.22
C LEU A 36 -6.40 -0.68 3.13
N HIS A 37 -7.59 -1.15 3.53
CA HIS A 37 -8.00 -2.53 3.35
C HIS A 37 -8.80 -2.64 2.05
N VAL A 38 -8.36 -3.50 1.15
CA VAL A 38 -9.05 -3.77 -0.12
C VAL A 38 -9.58 -5.20 -0.09
N THR A 39 -10.89 -5.33 -0.11
CA THR A 39 -11.58 -6.62 -0.31
C THR A 39 -11.67 -6.92 -1.80
N GLY A 40 -11.25 -8.10 -2.19
CA GLY A 40 -11.40 -8.63 -3.53
C GLY A 40 -12.79 -9.21 -3.77
N ALA A 41 -13.02 -9.65 -5.01
CA ALA A 41 -14.30 -10.23 -5.43
C ALA A 41 -14.64 -11.57 -4.73
N GLU A 42 -13.64 -12.22 -4.15
CA GLU A 42 -13.73 -13.50 -3.47
C GLU A 42 -13.38 -13.29 -1.99
N ASP A 43 -14.04 -14.02 -1.08
CA ASP A 43 -13.89 -13.85 0.38
C ASP A 43 -12.46 -14.04 0.89
N TRP A 44 -11.64 -14.80 0.16
CA TRP A 44 -10.24 -15.09 0.48
C TRP A 44 -9.25 -14.11 -0.18
N SER A 45 -9.73 -13.22 -1.05
CA SER A 45 -8.91 -12.24 -1.74
C SER A 45 -9.02 -10.90 -1.03
N TRP A 46 -7.97 -10.50 -0.32
CA TRP A 46 -7.89 -9.16 0.27
C TRP A 46 -6.44 -8.68 0.32
N ALA A 47 -6.26 -7.38 0.48
CA ALA A 47 -4.94 -6.78 0.65
C ALA A 47 -5.00 -5.54 1.54
N ASP A 48 -4.11 -5.52 2.53
CA ASP A 48 -3.78 -4.28 3.25
C ASP A 48 -2.64 -3.54 2.57
N ILE A 49 -2.81 -2.23 2.46
CA ILE A 49 -1.85 -1.26 1.93
C ILE A 49 -1.63 -0.18 2.98
N ARG A 50 -0.37 0.17 3.24
CA ARG A 50 0.02 1.19 4.21
C ARG A 50 0.91 2.23 3.54
N ASN A 51 1.14 3.34 4.22
CA ASN A 51 2.09 4.38 3.80
C ASN A 51 3.51 3.82 3.61
N ASN A 52 4.27 4.36 2.65
CA ASN A 52 5.56 3.80 2.21
C ASN A 52 6.65 3.80 3.30
N GLY A 53 6.63 4.73 4.24
CA GLY A 53 7.48 4.79 5.42
C GLY A 53 7.05 3.87 6.57
N ALA A 54 5.91 3.20 6.48
CA ALA A 54 5.58 2.06 7.34
C ALA A 54 6.31 0.77 6.91
N VAL A 55 7.03 0.78 5.78
CA VAL A 55 7.92 -0.30 5.34
C VAL A 55 9.27 -0.21 6.08
N LEU A 56 9.25 -0.18 7.42
CA LEU A 56 10.46 -0.24 8.26
C LEU A 56 10.88 -1.66 8.63
N SER A 57 10.22 -2.68 8.09
CA SER A 57 10.71 -4.05 8.16
C SER A 57 10.20 -4.80 6.94
N PRO A 58 11.08 -5.21 6.01
CA PRO A 58 10.71 -6.23 5.06
C PRO A 58 10.61 -7.52 5.87
N GLY A 59 9.44 -7.75 6.48
CA GLY A 59 8.97 -9.09 6.74
C GLY A 59 8.74 -9.72 5.37
N MET A 60 9.84 -10.08 4.71
CA MET A 60 9.88 -10.83 3.46
C MET A 60 8.98 -12.04 3.66
N ASN A 61 7.78 -11.98 3.09
CA ASN A 61 7.03 -13.19 2.83
C ASN A 61 7.60 -13.73 1.51
N PRO A 62 8.38 -14.83 1.52
CA PRO A 62 9.09 -15.32 0.33
C PRO A 62 8.15 -15.63 -0.84
N HIS A 63 6.87 -15.83 -0.56
CA HIS A 63 5.84 -16.09 -1.57
C HIS A 63 5.48 -14.86 -2.42
N ASN A 64 5.71 -13.63 -1.95
CA ASN A 64 5.38 -12.42 -2.71
C ASN A 64 6.44 -12.04 -3.76
N GLU A 65 7.72 -12.35 -3.54
CA GLU A 65 8.80 -12.04 -4.49
C GLU A 65 8.88 -13.03 -5.66
N LEU A 66 8.34 -14.24 -5.49
CA LEU A 66 8.25 -15.24 -6.55
C LEU A 66 7.15 -14.95 -7.59
N GLN A 67 6.17 -14.09 -7.28
CA GLN A 67 5.14 -13.69 -8.25
C GLN A 67 5.60 -12.58 -9.22
N ASP A 68 6.70 -11.87 -8.95
CA ASP A 68 7.27 -10.86 -9.85
C ASP A 68 8.24 -11.46 -10.89
N LYS A 69 8.41 -12.79 -10.86
CA LYS A 69 9.10 -13.56 -11.89
C LYS A 69 8.10 -14.44 -12.63
N ARG A 70 7.27 -13.84 -13.47
CA ARG A 70 6.80 -14.51 -14.69
C ARG A 70 7.10 -13.58 -15.88
N PRO A 71 7.78 -14.11 -16.91
CA PRO A 71 8.36 -13.35 -18.02
C PRO A 71 7.31 -12.62 -18.87
#